data_AF-A0A6J7R448-F1
#
_entry.id   AF-A0A6J7R448-F1
#
_cell.length_a   1.000
_cell.length_b   1.000
_cell.length_c   1.000
_cell.angle_alpha   90.00
_cell.angle_beta   90.00
_cell.angle_gamma   90.00
#
_symmetry.space_group_name_H-M   'P 1'
#
loop_
_entity.id
_entity.type
_entity.pdbx_description
1 polymer ?
#
loop_
_entity_poly.entity_id
_entity_poly.type
_entity_poly.pdbx_seq_one_letter_code
_entity_poly.pdbx_strand_id
1 'polypeptide(L)'
;MAEGTAGSACVLADMGRCGAPCTGRQSVESYGDVVDRARAAISGSPREVVDAVHQRLAALIADERFEEAAVWRDRLAAFVRGAARYQRLSGLHHLDQVVAASPTDDRGWHLHVIRRGRLAAAGIAPRGTDPHRVVEALLALADDVTVVADDGAAVEESELLLRWLDSPDTRLVSISGDWTSPAAGAGGYLDKIGSSAPRDAEHVLGQPTTGWGTVSRPIAAQR
;
A
#
# COMPACT_ATOMS: atom_id res chain seq x y z
N MET A 1 -4.91 36.20 -1.94
CA MET A 1 -3.67 35.68 -2.56
C MET A 1 -2.58 35.86 -1.53
N ALA A 2 -2.17 34.79 -0.87
CA ALA A 2 -1.17 34.87 0.20
C ALA A 2 0.22 34.89 -0.43
N GLU A 3 0.84 36.06 -0.45
CA GLU A 3 2.22 36.28 -0.87
C GLU A 3 3.14 35.72 0.24
N GLY A 4 3.53 34.46 0.13
CA GLY A 4 4.50 33.84 1.03
C GLY A 4 5.91 34.32 0.67
N THR A 5 6.67 34.80 1.65
CA THR A 5 8.05 35.27 1.48
C THR A 5 8.90 34.23 0.74
N ALA A 6 9.48 34.59 -0.41
CA ALA A 6 10.32 33.70 -1.19
C ALA A 6 11.50 33.18 -0.35
N GLY A 7 11.56 31.87 -0.16
CA GLY A 7 12.65 31.20 0.54
C GLY A 7 13.92 31.15 -0.29
N SER A 8 15.04 30.77 0.32
CA SER A 8 16.29 30.51 -0.39
C SER A 8 16.21 29.19 -1.17
N ALA A 9 17.00 29.07 -2.24
CA ALA A 9 17.09 27.82 -3.00
C ALA A 9 17.59 26.67 -2.13
N CYS A 10 16.97 25.51 -2.27
CA CYS A 10 17.41 24.28 -1.62
C CYS A 10 18.27 23.44 -2.58
N VAL A 11 18.99 22.46 -2.02
CA VAL A 11 19.87 21.56 -2.79
C VAL A 11 19.15 20.87 -3.96
N LEU A 12 17.86 20.52 -3.81
CA LEU A 12 17.08 19.92 -4.90
C LEU A 12 16.88 20.88 -6.08
N ALA A 13 16.69 22.17 -5.80
CA ALA A 13 16.59 23.20 -6.84
C ALA A 13 17.93 23.38 -7.55
N ASP A 14 19.03 23.38 -6.80
CA ASP A 14 20.38 23.56 -7.36
C ASP A 14 20.83 22.35 -8.19
N MET A 15 20.36 21.14 -7.85
CA MET A 15 20.55 19.93 -8.65
C MET A 15 19.58 19.82 -9.85
N GLY A 16 18.68 20.79 -10.05
CA GLY A 16 17.68 20.75 -11.11
C GLY A 16 16.61 19.66 -10.95
N ARG A 17 16.40 19.16 -9.73
CA ARG A 17 15.41 18.12 -9.39
C ARG A 17 14.05 18.68 -8.98
N CYS A 18 13.96 19.99 -8.75
CA CYS A 18 12.74 20.69 -8.36
C CYS A 18 12.64 22.01 -9.14
N GLY A 19 11.44 22.38 -9.58
CA GLY A 19 11.18 23.68 -10.23
C GLY A 19 11.22 24.87 -9.28
N ALA A 20 11.40 24.63 -7.98
CA ALA A 20 11.64 25.62 -6.93
C ALA A 20 10.55 26.71 -6.79
N PRO A 21 9.27 26.32 -6.59
CA PRO A 21 8.18 27.27 -6.38
C PRO A 21 8.37 28.14 -5.13
N CYS A 22 9.04 27.61 -4.10
CA CYS A 22 9.37 28.36 -2.89
C CYS A 22 10.25 29.59 -3.13
N THR A 23 10.99 29.61 -4.26
CA THR A 23 11.84 30.74 -4.67
C THR A 23 11.24 31.56 -5.83
N GLY A 24 10.04 31.19 -6.30
CA GLY A 24 9.40 31.83 -7.47
C GLY A 24 9.96 31.42 -8.83
N ARG A 25 10.90 30.47 -8.93
CA ARG A 25 11.43 29.98 -10.23
C ARG A 25 10.38 29.21 -11.05
N GLN A 26 9.37 28.65 -10.39
CA GLN A 26 8.17 28.06 -10.98
C GLN A 26 6.96 28.65 -10.25
N SER A 27 5.85 28.87 -10.96
CA SER A 27 4.62 29.33 -10.31
C SER A 27 4.00 28.21 -9.46
N VAL A 28 3.20 28.59 -8.46
CA VAL A 28 2.50 27.65 -7.58
C VAL A 28 1.53 26.78 -8.38
N GLU A 29 0.87 27.36 -9.36
CA GLU A 29 -0.09 26.69 -10.24
C GLU A 29 0.61 25.64 -11.10
N SER A 30 1.70 26.02 -11.77
CA SER A 30 2.48 25.08 -12.60
C SER A 30 3.10 23.96 -11.77
N TYR A 31 3.50 24.23 -10.53
CA TYR A 31 3.96 23.17 -9.62
C TYR A 31 2.80 22.27 -9.16
N GLY A 32 1.61 22.85 -8.96
CA GLY A 32 0.36 22.13 -8.70
C GLY A 32 0.08 21.06 -9.75
N ASP A 33 0.25 21.37 -11.03
CA ASP A 33 0.09 20.39 -12.12
C ASP A 33 1.05 19.18 -11.98
N VAL A 34 2.28 19.42 -11.52
CA VAL A 34 3.26 18.35 -11.27
C VAL A 34 2.84 17.49 -10.08
N VAL A 35 2.36 18.12 -9.00
CA VAL A 35 1.84 17.43 -7.81
C VAL A 35 0.63 16.58 -8.16
N ASP A 36 -0.30 17.09 -8.97
CA ASP A 36 -1.50 16.37 -9.37
C ASP A 36 -1.18 15.16 -10.25
N ARG A 37 -0.21 15.31 -11.18
CA ARG A 37 0.29 14.16 -11.97
C ARG A 37 0.96 13.12 -11.08
N ALA A 38 1.78 13.52 -10.12
CA ALA A 38 2.40 12.60 -9.19
C ALA A 38 1.34 11.87 -8.33
N ARG A 39 0.35 12.60 -7.81
CA ARG A 39 -0.78 12.03 -7.06
C ARG A 39 -1.57 11.05 -7.92
N ALA A 40 -1.90 11.40 -9.16
CA ALA A 40 -2.64 10.52 -10.07
C ALA A 40 -1.87 9.23 -10.39
N ALA A 41 -0.55 9.32 -10.56
CA ALA A 41 0.31 8.17 -10.81
C ALA A 41 0.41 7.23 -9.60
N ILE A 42 0.45 7.78 -8.37
CA ILE A 42 0.55 7.01 -7.13
C ILE A 42 -0.80 6.42 -6.71
N SER A 43 -1.87 7.21 -6.74
CA SER A 43 -3.21 6.81 -6.25
C SER A 43 -4.05 6.08 -7.31
N GLY A 44 -3.74 6.26 -8.59
CA GLY A 44 -4.47 5.69 -9.72
C GLY A 44 -3.56 4.83 -10.59
N SER A 45 -3.30 5.29 -11.82
CA SER A 45 -2.54 4.50 -12.80
C SER A 45 -1.09 4.97 -12.92
N PRO A 46 -0.10 4.09 -12.67
CA PRO A 46 1.32 4.43 -12.82
C PRO A 46 1.80 4.42 -14.27
N ARG A 47 0.91 4.15 -15.24
CA ARG A 47 1.25 3.85 -16.64
C ARG A 47 2.16 4.91 -17.26
N GLU A 48 1.84 6.19 -17.06
CA GLU A 48 2.64 7.29 -17.62
C GLU A 48 4.09 7.27 -17.13
N VAL A 49 4.31 7.00 -15.85
CA VAL A 49 5.65 6.89 -15.25
C VAL A 49 6.36 5.64 -15.76
N VAL A 50 5.65 4.51 -15.83
CA VAL A 50 6.21 3.25 -16.34
C VAL A 50 6.67 3.40 -17.79
N ASP A 51 5.81 3.96 -18.65
CA ASP A 51 6.09 4.15 -20.07
C ASP A 51 7.28 5.10 -20.27
N ALA A 52 7.35 6.20 -19.52
CA ALA A 52 8.48 7.14 -19.57
C ALA A 52 9.81 6.49 -19.14
N VAL A 53 9.82 5.69 -18.06
CA VAL A 53 11.03 5.00 -17.61
C VAL A 53 11.44 3.90 -18.59
N HIS A 54 10.50 3.16 -19.17
CA HIS A 54 10.79 2.17 -20.21
C HIS A 54 11.44 2.80 -21.45
N GLN A 55 10.94 3.95 -21.91
CA GLN A 55 11.58 4.68 -23.02
C GLN A 55 13.01 5.09 -22.67
N ARG A 56 13.24 5.59 -21.45
CA ARG A 56 14.58 5.95 -20.98
C ARG A 56 15.50 4.73 -20.91
N LEU A 57 14.99 3.60 -20.44
CA LEU A 57 15.72 2.35 -20.33
C LEU A 57 16.14 1.83 -21.71
N ALA A 58 15.22 1.85 -22.69
CA ALA A 58 15.51 1.44 -24.06
C ALA A 58 16.64 2.26 -24.70
N ALA A 59 16.64 3.59 -24.49
CA ALA A 59 17.71 4.46 -24.97
C ALA A 59 19.06 4.13 -24.31
N LEU A 60 19.09 3.94 -22.99
CA LEU A 60 20.33 3.59 -22.28
C LEU A 60 20.88 2.23 -22.69
N ILE A 61 20.02 1.24 -22.94
CA ILE A 61 20.41 -0.08 -23.42
C ILE A 61 20.99 0.01 -24.84
N ALA A 62 20.36 0.79 -25.72
CA ALA A 62 20.86 1.01 -27.08
C ALA A 62 22.26 1.66 -27.10
N ASP A 63 22.54 2.51 -26.11
CA ASP A 63 23.84 3.15 -25.91
C ASP A 63 24.84 2.28 -25.09
N GLU A 64 24.49 1.03 -24.77
CA GLU A 64 25.29 0.12 -23.93
C GLU A 64 25.59 0.65 -22.50
N ARG A 65 24.77 1.58 -21.99
CA ARG A 65 24.91 2.21 -20.66
C ARG A 65 24.19 1.40 -19.57
N PHE A 66 24.65 0.17 -19.36
CA PHE A 66 23.95 -0.81 -18.52
C PHE A 66 23.85 -0.44 -17.03
N GLU A 67 24.85 0.25 -16.48
CA GLU A 67 24.84 0.67 -15.07
C GLU A 67 23.76 1.72 -14.80
N GLU A 68 23.64 2.70 -15.68
CA GLU A 68 22.58 3.70 -15.58
C GLU A 68 21.21 3.09 -15.84
N ALA A 69 21.12 2.15 -16.80
CA ALA A 69 19.91 1.38 -17.04
C ALA A 69 19.46 0.64 -15.77
N ALA A 70 20.39 0.04 -15.01
CA ALA A 70 20.09 -0.62 -13.75
C ALA A 70 19.52 0.37 -12.70
N VAL A 71 20.09 1.57 -12.58
CA VAL A 71 19.57 2.62 -11.68
C VAL A 71 18.12 2.99 -12.04
N TRP A 72 17.79 3.12 -13.32
CA TRP A 72 16.43 3.45 -13.76
C TRP A 72 15.45 2.30 -13.52
N ARG A 73 15.87 1.05 -13.76
CA ARG A 73 15.08 -0.14 -13.43
C ARG A 73 14.76 -0.20 -11.93
N ASP A 74 15.76 0.02 -11.08
CA ASP A 74 15.60 -0.10 -9.63
C ASP A 74 14.70 1.03 -9.08
N ARG A 75 14.80 2.24 -9.67
CA ARG A 75 13.86 3.35 -9.40
C ARG A 75 12.42 3.01 -9.79
N LEU A 76 12.22 2.42 -10.97
CA LEU A 76 10.89 2.00 -11.40
C LEU A 76 10.31 0.95 -10.45
N ALA A 77 11.13 -0.03 -10.06
CA ALA A 77 10.72 -1.06 -9.12
C ALA A 77 10.34 -0.47 -7.74
N ALA A 78 11.12 0.48 -7.22
CA ALA A 78 10.81 1.19 -5.99
C ALA A 78 9.50 1.99 -6.09
N PHE A 79 9.31 2.73 -7.19
CA PHE A 79 8.09 3.50 -7.45
C PHE A 79 6.85 2.60 -7.51
N VAL A 80 6.88 1.53 -8.31
CA VAL A 80 5.75 0.59 -8.46
C VAL A 80 5.42 -0.07 -7.12
N ARG A 81 6.42 -0.51 -6.35
CA ARG A 81 6.20 -1.07 -5.00
C ARG A 81 5.55 -0.06 -4.07
N GLY A 82 6.04 1.18 -4.04
CA GLY A 82 5.49 2.25 -3.23
C GLY A 82 4.05 2.61 -3.61
N ALA A 83 3.77 2.76 -4.90
CA ALA A 83 2.42 3.05 -5.40
C ALA A 83 1.45 1.89 -5.11
N ALA A 84 1.87 0.64 -5.31
CA ALA A 84 1.03 -0.52 -5.02
C ALA A 84 0.72 -0.61 -3.51
N ARG A 85 1.74 -0.40 -2.66
CA ARG A 85 1.58 -0.33 -1.20
C ARG A 85 0.57 0.75 -0.80
N TYR A 86 0.74 1.97 -1.32
CA TYR A 86 -0.17 3.08 -1.07
C TYR A 86 -1.61 2.75 -1.48
N GLN A 87 -1.83 2.23 -2.68
CA GLN A 87 -3.16 1.94 -3.20
C GLN A 87 -3.90 0.91 -2.33
N ARG A 88 -3.20 -0.13 -1.85
CA ARG A 88 -3.79 -1.14 -0.96
C ARG A 88 -4.15 -0.56 0.41
N LEU A 89 -3.23 0.18 1.02
CA LEU A 89 -3.44 0.81 2.33
C LEU A 89 -4.56 1.85 2.28
N SER A 90 -4.54 2.70 1.26
CA SER A 90 -5.56 3.70 1.00
C SER A 90 -6.95 3.05 0.93
N GLY A 91 -7.11 1.91 0.26
CA GLY A 91 -8.38 1.20 0.20
C GLY A 91 -8.94 0.82 1.58
N LEU A 92 -8.08 0.45 2.53
CA LEU A 92 -8.47 0.13 3.91
C LEU A 92 -8.69 1.38 4.76
N HIS A 93 -7.89 2.44 4.56
CA HIS A 93 -8.02 3.71 5.30
C HIS A 93 -9.31 4.47 4.97
N HIS A 94 -9.85 4.31 3.76
CA HIS A 94 -11.11 4.93 3.34
C HIS A 94 -12.36 4.20 3.87
N LEU A 95 -12.20 3.01 4.48
CA LEU A 95 -13.32 2.30 5.07
C LEU A 95 -13.60 2.85 6.47
N ASP A 96 -14.86 3.17 6.72
CA ASP A 96 -15.30 3.54 8.06
C ASP A 96 -15.12 2.35 9.01
N GLN A 97 -15.52 1.16 8.55
CA GLN A 97 -15.44 -0.06 9.35
C GLN A 97 -15.37 -1.33 8.50
N VAL A 98 -14.58 -2.30 8.96
CA VAL A 98 -14.57 -3.69 8.50
C VAL A 98 -14.66 -4.60 9.70
N VAL A 99 -15.55 -5.57 9.67
CA VAL A 99 -15.57 -6.70 10.61
C VAL A 99 -15.21 -7.95 9.85
N ALA A 100 -14.20 -8.66 10.33
CA ALA A 100 -13.76 -9.90 9.73
C ALA A 100 -13.52 -10.97 10.80
N ALA A 101 -13.58 -12.22 10.36
CA ALA A 101 -13.45 -13.39 11.20
C ALA A 101 -12.46 -14.38 10.58
N SER A 102 -11.67 -15.08 11.39
CA SER A 102 -10.87 -16.23 10.95
C SER A 102 -11.05 -17.38 11.95
N PRO A 103 -10.97 -18.66 11.53
CA PRO A 103 -11.12 -19.78 12.44
C PRO A 103 -9.99 -19.81 13.48
N THR A 104 -10.30 -20.32 14.67
CA THR A 104 -9.31 -20.73 15.68
C THR A 104 -9.04 -22.23 15.56
N ASP A 105 -7.94 -22.71 16.15
CA ASP A 105 -7.63 -24.15 16.22
C ASP A 105 -8.74 -24.96 16.91
N ASP A 106 -9.34 -24.40 17.96
CA ASP A 106 -10.44 -25.01 18.72
C ASP A 106 -11.83 -24.90 18.04
N ARG A 107 -11.89 -24.60 16.74
CA ARG A 107 -13.12 -24.41 15.95
C ARG A 107 -14.02 -23.27 16.46
N GLY A 108 -13.43 -22.25 17.06
CA GLY A 108 -14.04 -20.94 17.32
C GLY A 108 -13.69 -19.95 16.21
N TRP A 109 -13.88 -18.66 16.50
CA TRP A 109 -13.58 -17.56 15.59
C TRP A 109 -12.75 -16.47 16.27
N HIS A 110 -11.62 -16.09 15.68
CA HIS A 110 -11.04 -14.78 15.90
C HIS A 110 -11.91 -13.74 15.19
N LEU A 111 -12.19 -12.62 15.86
CA LEU A 111 -13.02 -11.54 15.36
C LEU A 111 -12.24 -10.23 15.51
N HIS A 112 -12.16 -9.45 14.44
CA HIS A 112 -11.50 -8.15 14.44
C HIS A 112 -12.43 -7.09 13.85
N VAL A 113 -12.55 -5.98 14.56
CA VAL A 113 -13.20 -4.75 14.11
C VAL A 113 -12.10 -3.76 13.75
N ILE A 114 -12.05 -3.37 12.49
CA ILE A 114 -11.06 -2.46 11.93
C ILE A 114 -11.79 -1.17 11.53
N ARG A 115 -11.28 -0.01 11.92
CA ARG A 115 -11.84 1.30 11.54
C ARG A 115 -10.74 2.18 10.96
N ARG A 116 -10.96 2.72 9.76
CA ARG A 116 -10.00 3.59 9.06
C ARG A 116 -8.58 2.99 9.04
N GLY A 117 -8.53 1.68 8.79
CA GLY A 117 -7.32 0.84 8.77
C GLY A 117 -6.57 0.62 10.07
N ARG A 118 -7.18 0.89 11.23
CA ARG A 118 -6.62 0.52 12.53
C ARG A 118 -7.49 -0.50 13.26
N LEU A 119 -6.89 -1.28 14.15
CA LEU A 119 -7.63 -2.21 14.97
C LEU A 119 -8.41 -1.44 16.04
N ALA A 120 -9.74 -1.50 15.99
CA ALA A 120 -10.60 -0.82 16.95
C ALA A 120 -11.08 -1.75 18.08
N ALA A 121 -11.23 -3.05 17.78
CA ALA A 121 -11.50 -4.09 18.77
C ALA A 121 -11.13 -5.47 18.24
N ALA A 122 -10.81 -6.39 19.13
CA ALA A 122 -10.58 -7.80 18.81
C ALA A 122 -11.19 -8.70 19.88
N GLY A 123 -11.63 -9.89 19.48
CA GLY A 123 -12.19 -10.89 20.39
C GLY A 123 -12.19 -12.28 19.80
N ILE A 124 -12.58 -13.25 20.61
CA ILE A 124 -12.73 -14.64 20.20
C ILE A 124 -14.16 -15.09 20.53
N ALA A 125 -14.84 -15.71 19.57
CA ALA A 125 -16.06 -16.46 19.81
C ALA A 125 -15.70 -17.96 19.94
N PRO A 126 -15.75 -18.54 21.15
CA PRO A 126 -15.50 -19.97 21.34
C PRO A 126 -16.50 -20.82 20.58
N ARG A 127 -16.13 -22.07 20.29
CA ARG A 127 -17.03 -23.04 19.67
C ARG A 127 -18.35 -23.13 20.44
N GLY A 128 -19.47 -23.08 19.73
CA GLY A 128 -20.82 -23.15 20.30
C GLY A 128 -21.37 -21.81 20.79
N THR A 129 -20.55 -20.74 20.79
CA THR A 129 -21.02 -19.37 21.00
C THR A 129 -21.49 -18.79 19.67
N ASP A 130 -22.61 -18.06 19.68
CA ASP A 130 -23.04 -17.29 18.52
C ASP A 130 -22.05 -16.15 18.23
N PRO A 131 -21.30 -16.18 17.11
CA PRO A 131 -20.30 -15.16 16.81
C PRO A 131 -20.92 -13.78 16.63
N HIS A 132 -22.19 -13.67 16.20
CA HIS A 132 -22.84 -12.39 16.00
C HIS A 132 -22.99 -11.60 17.30
N ARG A 133 -23.28 -12.28 18.42
CA ARG A 133 -23.34 -11.61 19.73
C ARG A 133 -21.99 -11.07 20.19
N VAL A 134 -20.91 -11.78 19.89
CA VAL A 134 -19.55 -11.31 20.20
C VAL A 134 -19.21 -10.12 19.32
N VAL A 135 -19.57 -10.15 18.03
CA VAL A 135 -19.42 -9.00 17.13
C VAL A 135 -20.18 -7.77 17.66
N GLU A 136 -21.45 -7.92 18.07
CA GLU A 136 -22.23 -6.82 18.66
C GLU A 136 -21.54 -6.22 19.90
N ALA A 137 -21.03 -7.07 20.79
CA ALA A 137 -20.29 -6.63 21.97
C ALA A 137 -18.99 -5.90 21.59
N LEU A 138 -18.24 -6.40 20.60
CA LEU A 138 -17.03 -5.75 20.10
C LEU A 138 -17.34 -4.40 19.46
N LEU A 139 -18.43 -4.28 18.69
CA LEU A 139 -18.84 -3.02 18.08
C LEU A 139 -19.21 -1.96 19.11
N ALA A 140 -19.83 -2.37 20.22
CA ALA A 140 -20.17 -1.47 21.33
C ALA A 140 -18.95 -0.98 22.12
N LEU A 141 -17.86 -1.76 22.13
CA LEU A 141 -16.61 -1.45 22.84
C LEU A 141 -15.52 -0.86 21.94
N ALA A 142 -15.69 -0.95 20.62
CA ALA A 142 -14.66 -0.57 19.66
C ALA A 142 -14.35 0.93 19.75
N ASP A 143 -13.06 1.23 19.79
CA ASP A 143 -12.55 2.60 19.85
C ASP A 143 -12.99 3.40 18.62
N ASP A 144 -13.30 4.69 18.81
CA ASP A 144 -13.49 5.60 17.70
C ASP A 144 -12.12 6.10 17.22
N VAL A 145 -11.73 5.66 16.03
CA VAL A 145 -10.42 5.96 15.46
C VAL A 145 -10.50 7.32 14.77
N THR A 146 -10.11 8.38 15.47
CA THR A 146 -9.87 9.68 14.82
C THR A 146 -8.59 9.57 13.99
N VAL A 147 -8.65 9.94 12.71
CA VAL A 147 -7.46 9.98 11.85
C VAL A 147 -6.53 11.08 12.37
N VAL A 148 -5.55 10.70 13.18
CA VAL A 148 -4.40 11.56 13.45
C VAL A 148 -3.46 11.41 12.26
N ALA A 149 -3.13 12.53 11.62
CA ALA A 149 -2.17 12.52 10.54
C ALA A 149 -0.80 12.04 11.06
N ASP A 150 -0.26 11.02 10.41
CA ASP A 150 1.18 10.78 10.29
C ASP A 150 1.92 10.16 11.50
N ASP A 151 1.42 9.07 12.08
CA ASP A 151 2.24 8.14 12.86
C ASP A 151 2.61 6.92 12.01
N GLY A 152 3.91 6.73 11.71
CA GLY A 152 4.39 5.58 10.94
C GLY A 152 3.83 4.23 11.44
N ALA A 153 3.66 4.10 12.77
CA ALA A 153 3.04 2.95 13.44
C ALA A 153 1.66 2.55 12.87
N ALA A 154 0.89 3.52 12.37
CA ALA A 154 -0.37 3.28 11.67
C ALA A 154 -0.20 2.39 10.43
N VAL A 155 0.90 2.62 9.71
CA VAL A 155 1.18 1.96 8.43
C VAL A 155 1.56 0.51 8.69
N GLU A 156 2.46 0.23 9.64
CA GLU A 156 2.83 -1.16 9.95
C GLU A 156 1.64 -1.97 10.50
N GLU A 157 0.80 -1.35 11.34
CA GLU A 157 -0.45 -1.97 11.80
C GLU A 157 -1.40 -2.25 10.64
N SER A 158 -1.66 -1.26 9.78
CA SER A 158 -2.53 -1.40 8.61
C SER A 158 -2.04 -2.52 7.67
N GLU A 159 -0.72 -2.68 7.53
CA GLU A 159 -0.13 -3.77 6.75
C GLU A 159 -0.33 -5.15 7.40
N LEU A 160 -0.22 -5.26 8.72
CA LEU A 160 -0.55 -6.49 9.44
C LEU A 160 -2.03 -6.86 9.26
N LEU A 161 -2.92 -5.88 9.41
CA LEU A 161 -4.35 -6.07 9.23
C LEU A 161 -4.70 -6.46 7.80
N LEU A 162 -4.15 -5.78 6.79
CA LEU A 162 -4.33 -6.18 5.39
C LEU A 162 -3.84 -7.60 5.13
N ARG A 163 -2.64 -7.98 5.61
CA ARG A 163 -2.12 -9.35 5.43
C ARG A 163 -3.03 -10.39 6.08
N TRP A 164 -3.57 -10.10 7.27
CA TRP A 164 -4.53 -10.98 7.91
C TRP A 164 -5.86 -11.04 7.15
N LEU A 165 -6.37 -9.91 6.64
CA LEU A 165 -7.57 -9.85 5.81
C LEU A 165 -7.41 -10.61 4.48
N ASP A 166 -6.22 -10.58 3.89
CA ASP A 166 -5.87 -11.29 2.65
C ASP A 166 -5.65 -12.80 2.86
N SER A 167 -5.60 -13.26 4.11
CA SER A 167 -5.38 -14.67 4.43
C SER A 167 -6.57 -15.53 3.98
N PRO A 168 -6.35 -16.74 3.43
CA PRO A 168 -7.39 -17.54 2.79
C PRO A 168 -8.52 -17.98 3.73
N ASP A 169 -8.24 -18.05 5.03
CA ASP A 169 -9.19 -18.46 6.06
C ASP A 169 -9.98 -17.30 6.65
N THR A 170 -9.62 -16.06 6.31
CA THR A 170 -10.35 -14.87 6.75
C THR A 170 -11.65 -14.72 5.95
N ARG A 171 -12.70 -14.32 6.67
CA ARG A 171 -14.07 -14.14 6.17
C ARG A 171 -14.54 -12.75 6.56
N LEU A 172 -15.01 -12.00 5.58
CA LEU A 172 -15.64 -10.71 5.82
C LEU A 172 -17.03 -10.92 6.40
N VAL A 173 -17.29 -10.32 7.56
CA VAL A 173 -18.59 -10.36 8.24
C VAL A 173 -19.43 -9.16 7.80
N SER A 174 -18.85 -7.96 7.82
CA SER A 174 -19.49 -6.75 7.32
C SER A 174 -18.46 -5.68 6.93
N ILE A 175 -18.84 -4.80 6.01
CA ILE A 175 -18.05 -3.65 5.57
C ILE A 175 -18.96 -2.43 5.52
N SER A 176 -18.46 -1.29 6.00
CA SER A 176 -19.06 0.03 5.82
C SER A 176 -18.16 0.87 4.92
N GLY A 177 -18.65 1.16 3.71
CA GLY A 177 -17.90 1.83 2.64
C GLY A 177 -17.54 0.90 1.48
N ASP A 178 -16.84 1.45 0.48
CA ASP A 178 -16.46 0.74 -0.74
C ASP A 178 -15.00 0.31 -0.68
N TRP A 179 -14.75 -0.99 -0.46
CA TRP A 179 -13.39 -1.52 -0.52
C TRP A 179 -13.01 -1.82 -1.96
N THR A 180 -12.28 -0.89 -2.57
CA THR A 180 -11.92 -0.95 -3.99
C THR A 180 -10.43 -0.72 -4.20
N SER A 181 -9.95 -1.13 -5.37
CA SER A 181 -8.59 -0.88 -5.84
C SER A 181 -8.64 -0.41 -7.30
N PRO A 182 -7.77 0.52 -7.73
CA PRO A 182 -7.74 0.96 -9.13
C PRO A 182 -7.47 -0.21 -10.09
N ALA A 183 -8.35 -0.39 -11.08
CA ALA A 183 -8.21 -1.48 -12.06
C ALA A 183 -6.91 -1.41 -12.87
N ALA A 184 -6.44 -0.18 -13.16
CA ALA A 184 -5.15 0.08 -13.82
C ALA A 184 -4.05 0.47 -12.81
N GLY A 185 -4.18 0.01 -11.57
CA GLY A 185 -3.27 0.32 -10.47
C GLY A 185 -1.88 -0.33 -10.59
N ALA A 186 -1.00 0.02 -9.65
CA ALA A 186 0.38 -0.44 -9.62
C ALA A 186 0.53 -1.94 -9.29
N GLY A 187 -0.48 -2.55 -8.66
CA GLY A 187 -0.47 -3.98 -8.36
C GLY A 187 -0.22 -4.87 -9.58
N GLY A 188 -0.81 -4.54 -10.74
CA GLY A 188 -0.62 -5.29 -11.99
C GLY A 188 0.79 -5.20 -12.62
N TYR A 189 1.68 -4.37 -12.04
CA TYR A 189 3.07 -4.25 -12.46
C TYR A 189 4.05 -4.98 -11.53
N LEU A 190 3.62 -5.43 -10.35
CA LEU A 190 4.49 -6.07 -9.36
C LEU A 190 5.18 -7.34 -9.91
N ASP A 191 4.44 -8.19 -10.63
CA ASP A 191 5.00 -9.40 -11.24
C ASP A 191 6.03 -9.09 -12.34
N LYS A 192 5.91 -7.92 -12.98
CA LYS A 192 6.74 -7.52 -14.13
C LYS A 192 8.07 -6.87 -13.72
N ILE A 193 8.12 -6.23 -12.55
CA ILE A 193 9.34 -5.56 -12.07
C ILE A 193 10.35 -6.54 -11.42
N GLY A 194 9.97 -7.81 -11.23
CA GLY A 194 10.82 -8.86 -10.68
C GLY A 194 11.24 -8.61 -9.23
N SER A 195 11.70 -9.68 -8.57
CA SER A 195 12.22 -9.68 -7.19
C SER A 195 13.59 -8.96 -7.05
N SER A 196 13.91 -7.95 -7.87
CA SER A 196 15.09 -7.12 -7.62
C SER A 196 14.77 -6.19 -6.44
N ALA A 197 14.95 -6.75 -5.23
CA ALA A 197 15.13 -5.98 -4.03
C ALA A 197 16.26 -4.95 -4.28
N PRO A 198 16.15 -3.74 -3.72
CA PRO A 198 17.27 -2.81 -3.75
C PRO A 198 18.50 -3.52 -3.16
N ARG A 199 19.64 -3.50 -3.88
CA ARG A 199 20.89 -4.12 -3.38
C ARG A 199 21.44 -3.46 -2.11
N ASP A 200 20.89 -2.30 -1.74
CA ASP A 200 21.36 -1.49 -0.60
C ASP A 200 20.44 -1.56 0.64
N ALA A 201 19.52 -2.54 0.71
CA ALA A 201 18.64 -2.75 1.87
C ALA A 201 19.17 -3.80 2.88
N GLU A 202 20.48 -4.10 2.87
CA GLU A 202 21.15 -4.95 3.87
C GLU A 202 21.63 -4.14 5.09
N HIS A 203 20.70 -3.59 5.87
CA HIS A 203 20.80 -3.65 7.33
C HIS A 203 19.48 -3.18 7.96
N VAL A 204 19.04 -3.90 8.98
CA VAL A 204 17.94 -3.60 9.93
C VAL A 204 16.65 -4.41 9.69
N LEU A 205 16.55 -5.46 10.52
CA LEU A 205 15.41 -6.32 10.92
C LEU A 205 15.30 -7.71 10.26
N GLY A 206 15.28 -8.71 11.14
CA GLY A 206 15.47 -10.13 10.88
C GLY A 206 14.48 -10.76 9.92
N GLN A 207 15.00 -11.67 9.11
CA GLN A 207 14.25 -12.49 8.18
C GLN A 207 13.31 -13.45 8.92
N PRO A 208 12.01 -13.53 8.58
CA PRO A 208 11.22 -14.71 8.89
C PRO A 208 11.57 -15.81 7.89
N THR A 209 11.94 -16.98 8.41
CA THR A 209 12.26 -18.19 7.65
C THR A 209 11.10 -18.63 6.76
N THR A 210 11.27 -18.57 5.45
CA THR A 210 10.34 -19.18 4.49
C THR A 210 10.52 -20.69 4.48
N GLY A 211 9.65 -21.39 5.20
CA GLY A 211 9.20 -22.73 4.84
C GLY A 211 7.72 -22.67 4.48
N TRP A 212 7.20 -23.71 3.84
CA TRP A 212 5.78 -23.97 3.55
C TRP A 212 5.25 -23.41 2.22
N GLY A 213 5.13 -24.34 1.26
CA GLY A 213 4.49 -24.20 -0.05
C GLY A 213 4.47 -25.57 -0.75
N THR A 214 3.78 -26.57 -0.19
CA THR A 214 2.43 -27.05 -0.56
C THR A 214 2.28 -27.50 -2.02
N VAL A 215 2.26 -28.83 -2.24
CA VAL A 215 1.78 -29.46 -3.48
C VAL A 215 0.28 -29.64 -3.36
N SER A 216 -0.49 -28.85 -4.11
CA SER A 216 -1.96 -29.03 -4.24
C SER A 216 -2.27 -30.00 -5.37
N ARG A 217 -3.05 -31.06 -5.09
CA ARG A 217 -3.76 -31.86 -6.11
C ARG A 217 -5.24 -31.47 -6.12
N PRO A 218 -5.87 -31.26 -7.29
CA PRO A 218 -7.30 -30.99 -7.36
C PRO A 218 -8.13 -32.26 -7.13
N ILE A 219 -9.19 -32.13 -6.32
CA ILE A 219 -10.23 -33.16 -6.16
C ILE A 219 -11.27 -32.94 -7.26
N ALA A 220 -11.47 -33.98 -8.08
CA ALA A 220 -12.48 -34.03 -9.12
C ALA A 220 -13.90 -34.17 -8.53
N ALA A 221 -14.83 -33.42 -9.13
CA ALA A 221 -16.27 -33.53 -8.89
C ALA A 221 -16.78 -34.92 -9.32
N GLN A 222 -17.62 -35.54 -8.49
CA GLN A 222 -18.40 -36.73 -8.84
C GLN A 222 -19.85 -36.32 -9.08
N ARG A 223 -20.41 -36.84 -10.18
CA ARG A 223 -21.85 -36.98 -10.42
C ARG A 223 -22.37 -38.22 -9.71
#